data_AF-A0A9P6XFN1-F1
#
_entry.id   AF-A0A9P6XFN1-F1
#
_cell.length_a   1.000
_cell.length_b   1.000
_cell.length_c   1.000
_cell.angle_alpha   90.00
_cell.angle_beta   90.00
_cell.angle_gamma   90.00
#
_symmetry.space_group_name_H-M   'P 1'
#
loop_
_entity.id
_entity.type
_entity.pdbx_description
1 polymer ?
#
loop_
_entity_poly.entity_id
_entity_poly.type
_entity_poly.pdbx_seq_one_letter_code
_entity_poly.pdbx_strand_id
1 'polypeptide(L)'
;MIENGKQRGITDKAGKELGINERFAQRWWREYRDSEKYSYKKSVLNNGREKTLTEEHDQHIRKLIDEDPQIFADNIVDSLTKNFEDFSTSKSHLDYLKDKLCLNIKKPTFESADRNSPKSLQR
;
A
#
# COMPACT_ATOMS: atom_id res chain seq x y z
N MET A 1 22.27 23.86 16.57
CA MET A 1 21.90 24.99 17.45
C MET A 1 21.63 24.44 18.84
N ILE A 2 22.28 24.99 19.88
CA ILE A 2 22.11 24.55 21.27
C ILE A 2 20.84 25.24 21.80
N GLU A 3 19.80 24.48 22.17
CA GLU A 3 18.63 25.05 22.84
C GLU A 3 19.05 25.69 24.18
N ASN A 4 18.62 26.94 24.42
CA ASN A 4 18.88 27.61 25.68
C ASN A 4 18.21 26.85 26.83
N GLY A 5 18.93 26.54 27.91
CA GLY A 5 18.42 25.74 29.05
C GLY A 5 17.13 26.29 29.67
N LYS A 6 16.89 27.60 29.56
CA LYS A 6 15.65 28.25 29.99
C LYS A 6 14.44 27.87 29.14
N GLN A 7 14.61 27.74 27.83
CA GLN A 7 13.53 27.32 26.92
C GLN A 7 13.17 25.86 27.15
N ARG A 8 14.19 25.02 27.37
CA ARG A 8 14.02 23.60 27.72
C ARG A 8 13.16 23.42 28.97
N GLY A 9 13.49 24.13 30.06
CA GLY A 9 12.68 24.06 31.29
C GLY A 9 11.23 24.52 31.13
N ILE A 10 10.94 25.47 30.22
CA ILE A 10 9.56 25.92 29.93
C ILE A 10 8.80 24.81 29.19
N THR A 11 9.40 24.22 28.16
CA THR A 11 8.78 23.13 27.39
C THR A 11 8.54 21.89 28.26
N ASP A 12 9.41 21.64 29.21
CA ASP A 12 9.32 20.48 30.11
C ASP A 12 8.18 20.65 31.11
N LYS A 13 8.05 21.87 31.65
CA LYS A 13 6.95 22.24 32.54
C LYS A 13 5.61 22.15 31.82
N ALA A 14 5.51 22.73 30.62
CA ALA A 14 4.31 22.66 29.79
C ALA A 14 3.96 21.21 29.41
N GLY A 15 4.95 20.39 29.06
CA GLY A 15 4.76 18.97 28.80
C GLY A 15 4.17 18.23 30.00
N LYS A 16 4.74 18.43 31.20
CA LYS A 16 4.22 17.83 32.44
C LYS A 16 2.80 18.25 32.78
N GLU A 17 2.48 19.54 32.63
CA GLU A 17 1.12 20.06 32.86
C GLU A 17 0.09 19.44 31.91
N LEU A 18 0.49 19.14 30.68
CA LEU A 18 -0.35 18.52 29.66
C LEU A 18 -0.28 16.98 29.65
N GLY A 19 0.45 16.36 30.58
CA GLY A 19 0.65 14.90 30.61
C GLY A 19 1.46 14.33 29.43
N ILE A 20 2.19 15.19 28.71
CA ILE A 20 3.02 14.83 27.55
C ILE A 20 4.44 14.55 28.04
N ASN A 21 5.08 13.51 27.47
CA ASN A 21 6.48 13.22 27.78
C ASN A 21 7.38 14.41 27.42
N GLU A 22 8.29 14.76 28.33
CA GLU A 22 9.25 15.86 28.17
C GLU A 22 9.98 15.83 26.81
N ARG A 23 10.41 14.64 26.35
CA ARG A 23 11.09 14.51 25.06
C ARG A 23 10.19 14.82 23.88
N PHE A 24 8.90 14.51 23.96
CA PHE A 24 7.94 14.84 22.90
C PHE A 24 7.64 16.34 22.88
N ALA A 25 7.46 16.97 24.04
CA ALA A 25 7.27 18.41 24.15
C ALA A 25 8.46 19.19 23.57
N GLN A 26 9.70 18.82 23.96
CA GLN A 26 10.92 19.40 23.41
C GLN A 26 11.04 19.17 21.89
N ARG A 27 10.74 17.96 21.42
CA ARG A 27 10.81 17.63 19.98
C ARG A 27 9.81 18.45 19.16
N TRP A 28 8.56 18.53 19.62
CA TRP A 28 7.52 19.32 18.96
C TRP A 28 7.86 20.81 18.95
N TRP A 29 8.45 21.33 20.03
CA TRP A 29 8.90 22.71 20.08
C TRP A 29 10.00 23.00 19.04
N ARG A 30 10.98 22.10 18.90
CA ARG A 30 12.02 22.23 17.86
C ARG A 30 11.45 22.18 16.45
N GLU A 31 10.64 21.16 16.16
CA GLU A 31 10.02 20.99 14.85
C GLU A 31 9.10 22.18 14.49
N TYR A 32 8.38 22.73 15.48
CA TYR A 32 7.57 23.94 15.30
C TYR A 32 8.45 25.17 15.02
N ARG A 33 9.55 25.35 15.75
CA ARG A 33 10.47 26.47 15.53
C ARG A 33 11.10 26.46 14.14
N ASP A 34 11.44 25.27 13.65
CA ASP A 34 12.13 25.12 12.36
C ASP A 34 11.18 25.16 11.16
N SER A 35 9.91 24.75 11.34
CA SER A 35 8.96 24.60 10.21
C SER A 35 7.72 25.49 10.28
N GLU A 36 7.50 26.19 11.40
CA GLU A 36 6.27 26.93 11.75
C GLU A 36 4.97 26.11 11.58
N LYS A 37 5.11 24.79 11.48
CA LYS A 37 4.00 23.85 11.28
C LYS A 37 3.86 22.97 12.50
N TYR A 38 2.62 22.65 12.83
CA TYR A 38 2.31 21.73 13.93
C TYR A 38 2.88 20.33 13.65
N SER A 39 3.59 19.79 14.64
CA SER A 39 4.20 18.44 14.66
C SER A 39 3.20 17.29 14.81
N TYR A 40 2.02 17.39 14.21
CA TYR A 40 1.14 16.21 14.14
C TYR A 40 1.77 15.16 13.22
N LYS A 41 1.45 13.87 13.44
CA LYS A 41 1.88 12.79 12.55
C LYS A 41 1.48 13.15 11.12
N LYS A 42 2.45 13.54 10.30
CA LYS A 42 2.26 13.70 8.86
C LYS A 42 1.99 12.31 8.30
N SER A 43 0.72 11.96 8.12
CA SER A 43 0.30 10.69 7.50
C SER A 43 1.00 10.48 6.15
N VAL A 44 1.24 11.58 5.43
CA VAL A 44 1.99 11.63 4.16
C VAL A 44 3.44 11.12 4.29
N LEU A 45 4.10 11.33 5.43
CA LEU A 45 5.45 10.82 5.68
C LEU A 45 5.46 9.38 6.22
N ASN A 46 4.29 8.88 6.62
CA ASN A 46 4.10 7.48 7.00
C ASN A 46 3.60 6.65 5.82
N ASN A 47 3.84 7.09 4.58
CA ASN A 47 3.74 6.19 3.46
C ASN A 47 4.73 5.05 3.73
N GLY A 48 4.20 3.83 3.84
CA GLY A 48 5.02 2.64 4.00
C GLY A 48 6.01 2.50 2.85
N ARG A 49 6.76 1.40 2.84
CA ARG A 49 7.72 1.09 1.78
C ARG A 49 7.12 1.38 0.39
N GLU A 50 7.86 2.13 -0.42
CA GLU A 50 7.47 2.44 -1.79
C GLU A 50 7.13 1.14 -2.54
N LYS A 51 6.04 1.20 -3.30
CA LYS A 51 5.47 0.03 -3.96
C LYS A 51 6.44 -0.50 -5.02
N THR A 52 6.54 -1.82 -5.11
CA THR A 52 7.38 -2.54 -6.09
C THR A 52 6.88 -2.41 -7.54
N LEU A 53 5.68 -1.85 -7.76
CA LEU A 53 5.10 -1.64 -9.09
C LEU A 53 5.45 -0.24 -9.62
N THR A 54 6.36 -0.20 -10.58
CA THR A 54 6.73 0.97 -11.39
C THR A 54 5.63 1.32 -12.41
N GLU A 55 5.63 2.56 -12.91
CA GLU A 55 4.75 3.06 -13.98
C GLU A 55 4.78 2.17 -15.24
N GLU A 56 5.93 1.57 -15.57
CA GLU A 56 6.09 0.66 -16.71
C GLU A 56 5.24 -0.62 -16.56
N HIS A 57 5.20 -1.18 -15.35
CA HIS A 57 4.36 -2.34 -15.06
C HIS A 57 2.88 -1.98 -15.21
N ASP A 58 2.46 -0.80 -14.72
CA ASP A 58 1.09 -0.33 -14.83
C ASP A 58 0.65 -0.16 -16.29
N GLN A 59 1.52 0.39 -17.13
CA GLN A 59 1.25 0.51 -18.57
C GLN A 59 1.13 -0.85 -19.25
N HIS A 60 1.99 -1.81 -18.87
CA HIS A 60 1.91 -3.17 -19.41
C HIS A 60 0.59 -3.86 -19.03
N ILE A 61 0.18 -3.74 -17.77
CA ILE A 61 -1.08 -4.34 -17.30
C ILE A 61 -2.28 -3.70 -18.01
N ARG A 62 -2.29 -2.37 -18.21
CA ARG A 62 -3.38 -1.70 -18.95
C ARG A 62 -3.52 -2.21 -20.38
N LYS A 63 -2.41 -2.34 -21.10
CA LYS A 63 -2.41 -2.90 -22.47
C LYS A 63 -2.99 -4.32 -22.50
N LEU A 64 -2.61 -5.17 -21.54
CA LEU A 64 -3.16 -6.53 -21.44
C LEU A 64 -4.67 -6.55 -21.19
N ILE A 65 -5.19 -5.64 -20.38
CA ILE A 65 -6.62 -5.52 -20.12
C ILE A 65 -7.36 -4.98 -21.35
N ASP A 66 -6.76 -4.02 -22.06
CA ASP A 66 -7.32 -3.46 -23.29
C ASP A 66 -7.39 -4.52 -24.40
N GLU A 67 -6.42 -5.43 -24.46
CA GLU A 67 -6.38 -6.56 -25.40
C GLU A 67 -7.37 -7.68 -25.03
N ASP A 68 -7.41 -8.07 -23.75
CA ASP A 68 -8.33 -9.08 -23.22
C ASP A 68 -8.97 -8.62 -21.90
N PRO A 69 -10.20 -8.07 -21.94
CA PRO A 69 -10.91 -7.63 -20.75
C PRO A 69 -11.25 -8.77 -19.76
N GLN A 70 -11.15 -10.03 -20.19
CA GLN A 70 -11.44 -11.21 -19.38
C GLN A 70 -10.17 -11.87 -18.80
N ILE A 71 -9.01 -11.21 -18.94
CA ILE A 71 -7.74 -11.75 -18.48
C ILE A 71 -7.74 -12.02 -16.97
N PHE A 72 -7.23 -13.19 -16.58
CA PHE A 72 -7.12 -13.59 -15.18
C PHE A 72 -5.89 -12.97 -14.52
N ALA A 73 -5.96 -12.73 -13.21
CA ALA A 73 -4.83 -12.22 -12.43
C ALA A 73 -3.60 -13.14 -12.52
N ASP A 74 -3.79 -14.46 -12.55
CA ASP A 74 -2.71 -15.43 -12.75
C ASP A 74 -1.98 -15.16 -14.08
N ASN A 75 -2.74 -14.90 -15.15
CA ASN A 75 -2.17 -14.59 -16.48
C ASN A 75 -1.45 -13.24 -16.50
N ILE A 76 -1.95 -12.22 -15.78
CA ILE A 76 -1.29 -10.91 -15.65
C ILE A 76 0.03 -11.06 -14.87
N VAL A 77 0.04 -11.88 -13.82
CA VAL A 77 1.24 -12.14 -13.04
C VAL A 77 2.26 -12.92 -13.87
N ASP A 78 1.81 -13.90 -14.66
CA ASP A 78 2.67 -14.66 -15.57
C ASP A 78 3.26 -13.80 -16.70
N SER A 79 2.50 -12.82 -17.22
CA SER A 79 3.03 -11.89 -18.23
C SER A 79 4.03 -10.90 -17.62
N LEU A 80 3.78 -10.42 -16.40
CA LEU A 80 4.70 -9.55 -15.68
C LEU A 80 6.02 -10.27 -15.35
N THR A 81 5.95 -11.51 -14.85
CA THR A 81 7.17 -12.30 -14.56
C THR A 81 7.96 -12.67 -15.82
N LYS A 82 7.32 -12.83 -16.98
CA LYS A 82 7.99 -13.08 -18.26
C LYS A 82 8.67 -11.84 -18.83
N ASN A 83 8.02 -10.69 -18.73
CA ASN A 83 8.48 -9.44 -19.34
C ASN A 83 9.43 -8.64 -18.43
N PHE A 84 9.40 -8.89 -17.12
CA PHE A 84 10.22 -8.19 -16.13
C PHE A 84 10.95 -9.21 -15.24
N GLU A 85 12.26 -9.34 -15.45
CA GLU A 85 13.13 -10.35 -14.82
C GLU A 85 13.22 -10.19 -13.28
N ASP A 86 13.01 -8.97 -12.78
CA ASP A 86 13.04 -8.62 -11.36
C ASP A 86 11.67 -8.72 -10.65
N PHE A 87 10.62 -9.15 -11.35
CA PHE A 87 9.27 -9.13 -10.80
C PHE A 87 8.99 -10.36 -9.92
N SER A 88 9.03 -10.18 -8.60
CA SER A 88 8.64 -11.22 -7.64
C SER A 88 7.15 -11.13 -7.28
N THR A 89 6.45 -12.26 -7.29
CA THR A 89 5.01 -12.31 -7.01
C THR A 89 4.76 -12.27 -5.50
N SER A 90 3.99 -11.28 -5.04
CA SER A 90 3.62 -11.11 -3.63
C SER A 90 2.12 -10.87 -3.51
N LYS A 91 1.51 -11.26 -2.38
CA LYS A 91 0.10 -10.97 -2.08
C LYS A 91 -0.23 -9.48 -2.20
N SER A 92 0.72 -8.61 -1.86
CA SER A 92 0.58 -7.15 -2.01
C SER A 92 0.38 -6.69 -3.45
N HIS A 93 0.89 -7.44 -4.45
CA HIS A 93 0.68 -7.12 -5.87
C HIS A 93 -0.75 -7.43 -6.29
N LEU A 94 -1.34 -8.53 -5.82
CA LEU A 94 -2.75 -8.85 -6.09
C LEU A 94 -3.69 -7.83 -5.47
N ASP A 95 -3.40 -7.35 -4.26
CA ASP A 95 -4.20 -6.29 -3.62
C ASP A 95 -4.05 -4.96 -4.37
N TYR A 96 -2.85 -4.66 -4.90
CA TYR A 96 -2.67 -3.50 -5.79
C TYR A 96 -3.53 -3.59 -7.05
N LEU A 97 -3.56 -4.74 -7.73
CA LEU A 97 -4.38 -4.95 -8.92
C LEU A 97 -5.88 -4.71 -8.62
N LYS A 98 -6.36 -5.14 -7.45
CA LYS A 98 -7.74 -4.89 -7.01
C LYS A 98 -7.99 -3.40 -6.71
N ASP A 99 -7.14 -2.79 -5.89
CA ASP A 99 -7.37 -1.43 -5.37
C ASP A 99 -7.11 -0.35 -6.42
N LYS A 100 -6.10 -0.52 -7.27
CA LYS A 100 -5.66 0.52 -8.22
C LYS A 100 -6.18 0.31 -9.63
N LEU A 101 -6.34 -0.93 -10.07
CA LEU A 101 -6.82 -1.25 -11.41
C LEU A 101 -8.27 -1.74 -11.41
N CYS A 102 -8.94 -1.75 -10.25
CA CYS A 102 -10.34 -2.16 -10.09
C CYS A 102 -10.63 -3.57 -10.65
N LEU A 103 -9.61 -4.44 -10.71
CA LEU A 103 -9.76 -5.78 -11.27
C LEU A 103 -10.48 -6.68 -10.27
N ASN A 104 -11.69 -7.13 -10.64
CA ASN A 104 -12.45 -8.07 -9.82
C ASN A 104 -11.94 -9.50 -10.09
N ILE A 105 -11.04 -9.97 -9.22
CA ILE A 105 -10.41 -11.29 -9.33
C ILE A 105 -11.39 -12.38 -8.88
N LYS A 106 -12.41 -12.67 -9.70
CA LYS A 106 -13.25 -13.86 -9.50
C LYS A 106 -12.82 -14.93 -10.48
N LYS A 107 -12.15 -15.97 -9.97
CA LYS A 107 -11.85 -17.17 -10.74
C LYS A 107 -13.14 -18.00 -10.84
N PRO A 108 -13.74 -18.18 -12.02
CA PRO A 108 -14.87 -19.08 -12.17
C PRO A 108 -14.40 -20.51 -11.92
N THR A 109 -15.03 -21.18 -10.96
CA THR A 109 -14.81 -22.61 -10.72
C THR A 109 -15.72 -23.38 -11.66
N PHE A 110 -15.14 -24.01 -12.69
CA PHE A 110 -15.90 -24.85 -13.62
C PHE A 110 -15.91 -26.30 -13.10
N GLU A 111 -17.04 -26.72 -12.53
CA GLU A 111 -17.29 -28.14 -12.22
C GLU A 111 -17.90 -28.82 -13.45
N SER A 112 -17.06 -29.27 -14.38
CA SER A 112 -17.50 -29.78 -15.69
C SER A 112 -17.79 -31.28 -15.73
N ALA A 113 -17.14 -32.10 -14.90
CA ALA A 113 -17.17 -33.56 -15.07
C ALA A 113 -18.39 -34.24 -14.45
N ASP A 114 -18.77 -33.90 -13.21
CA ASP A 114 -19.83 -34.62 -12.50
C ASP A 114 -21.25 -34.16 -12.88
N ARG A 115 -21.41 -32.90 -13.30
CA ARG A 115 -22.72 -32.34 -13.69
C ARG A 115 -23.21 -32.78 -15.07
N ASN A 116 -22.29 -33.07 -15.98
CA ASN A 116 -22.59 -33.50 -17.35
C ASN A 116 -22.39 -35.02 -17.55
N SER A 117 -22.29 -35.77 -16.45
CA SER A 117 -22.17 -37.22 -16.52
C SER A 117 -23.50 -37.84 -16.97
N PRO A 118 -23.49 -39.01 -17.65
CA PRO A 118 -24.72 -39.71 -18.02
C PRO A 118 -25.63 -39.96 -16.81
N LYS A 119 -25.02 -40.17 -15.64
CA LYS A 119 -25.68 -40.48 -14.37
C LYS A 119 -26.45 -39.28 -13.77
N SER A 120 -26.08 -38.05 -14.12
CA SER A 120 -26.73 -36.81 -13.68
C SER A 120 -27.68 -36.22 -14.72
N LEU A 121 -27.52 -36.59 -15.99
CA LEU A 121 -28.42 -36.23 -17.11
C LEU A 121 -29.63 -37.16 -17.24
N GLN A 122 -29.52 -38.41 -16.77
CA GLN A 122 -30.64 -39.33 -16.66
C GLN A 122 -31.43 -39.04 -15.37
N ARG A 123 -32.42 -38.13 -15.48
CA ARG A 123 -33.48 -37.95 -14.50
C ARG A 123 -34.78 -38.53 -15.01
#